data_AF-A0A0S2LPQ7-F1
#
_entry.id   AF-A0A0S2LPQ7-F1
#
_cell.length_a   1.000
_cell.length_b   1.000
_cell.length_c   1.000
_cell.angle_alpha   90.00
_cell.angle_beta   90.00
_cell.angle_gamma   90.00
#
_symmetry.space_group_name_H-M   'P 1'
#
loop_
_entity.id
_entity.type
_entity.pdbx_description
1 polymer ?
#
loop_
_entity_poly.entity_id
_entity_poly.type
_entity_poly.pdbx_seq_one_letter_code
_entity_poly.pdbx_strand_id
1 'polypeptide(L)' 'MFLFFSIKKFLLKQIHMTTRKSADAITYPIFTVRWLAIHGIAVPTIFFLGAITAMQFIQR' A
#
# COMPACT_ATOMS: atom_id res chain seq x y z
N MET A 1 -20.12 -12.82 45.05
CA MET A 1 -19.47 -13.98 44.40
C MET A 1 -19.83 -14.10 42.91
N PHE A 2 -21.12 -14.15 42.55
CA PHE A 2 -21.58 -14.25 41.14
C PHE A 2 -21.12 -13.11 40.22
N LEU A 3 -21.11 -11.87 40.73
CA LEU A 3 -20.65 -10.70 39.96
C LEU A 3 -19.15 -10.79 39.59
N PHE A 4 -18.32 -11.26 40.53
CA PHE A 4 -16.89 -11.45 40.31
C PHE A 4 -16.59 -12.56 39.30
N PHE A 5 -17.39 -13.64 39.31
CA PHE A 5 -17.30 -14.73 38.35
C PHE A 5 -17.69 -14.28 36.92
N SER A 6 -18.73 -13.45 36.80
CA SER A 6 -19.16 -12.89 35.51
C SER A 6 -18.08 -11.98 34.90
N ILE A 7 -17.47 -11.12 35.73
CA ILE A 7 -16.39 -10.23 35.30
C ILE A 7 -15.15 -11.03 34.87
N LYS A 8 -14.76 -12.07 35.61
CA LYS A 8 -13.59 -12.88 35.25
C LYS A 8 -13.79 -13.63 33.93
N LYS A 9 -14.99 -14.16 33.67
CA LYS A 9 -15.34 -14.86 32.43
C LYS A 9 -15.42 -13.91 31.23
N PHE A 10 -15.88 -12.67 31.45
CA PHE A 10 -15.83 -11.61 30.44
C PHE A 10 -14.39 -11.21 30.11
N LEU A 11 -13.53 -11.05 31.13
CA LEU A 11 -12.12 -10.71 30.97
C LEU A 11 -11.34 -11.81 30.24
N LEU A 12 -11.57 -13.08 30.61
CA LEU A 12 -10.97 -14.25 29.95
C LEU A 12 -11.38 -14.39 28.48
N LYS A 13 -12.59 -13.94 28.11
CA LYS A 13 -13.06 -13.95 26.71
C LYS A 13 -12.39 -12.88 25.85
N GLN A 14 -11.87 -11.80 26.45
CA GLN A 14 -11.09 -10.78 25.73
C GLN A 14 -9.65 -11.22 25.45
N ILE A 15 -9.08 -12.12 26.28
CA ILE A 15 -7.70 -12.60 26.12
C ILE A 15 -7.54 -13.57 24.93
N HIS A 16 -8.63 -14.22 24.49
CA HIS A 16 -8.61 -15.16 23.36
C HIS A 16 -8.79 -14.50 21.98
N MET A 17 -8.83 -13.17 21.91
CA MET A 17 -9.22 -12.41 20.71
C MET A 17 -8.06 -11.59 20.13
N THR A 18 -6.81 -12.06 20.22
CA THR A 18 -5.65 -11.27 19.75
C THR A 18 -4.51 -12.07 19.11
N THR A 19 -4.80 -13.15 18.38
CA THR A 19 -3.83 -13.70 17.41
C THR A 19 -4.50 -14.11 16.10
N ARG A 20 -5.19 -13.17 15.44
CA ARG A 20 -5.40 -13.34 14.01
C ARG A 20 -4.04 -13.18 13.35
N LYS A 21 -3.37 -14.30 13.03
CA LYS A 21 -2.27 -14.33 12.07
C LYS A 21 -2.83 -13.72 10.78
N SER A 22 -2.60 -12.44 10.56
CA SER A 22 -2.85 -11.82 9.27
C SER A 22 -2.02 -12.61 8.27
N ALA A 23 -2.70 -13.35 7.39
CA ALA A 23 -2.03 -13.96 6.26
C ALA A 23 -1.35 -12.82 5.51
N ASP A 24 -0.01 -12.85 5.41
CA ASP A 24 0.73 -11.91 4.59
C ASP A 24 0.12 -11.95 3.19
N ALA A 25 -0.59 -10.88 2.81
CA ALA A 25 -1.30 -10.83 1.55
C ALA A 25 -0.26 -10.82 0.43
N ILE A 26 -0.07 -11.96 -0.24
CA ILE A 26 0.82 -12.09 -1.38
C ILE A 26 0.29 -11.14 -2.48
N THR A 27 0.96 -10.01 -2.64
CA THR A 27 0.60 -8.98 -3.61
C THR A 27 1.39 -9.22 -4.89
N TYR A 28 0.67 -9.44 -5.98
CA TYR A 28 1.29 -9.61 -7.30
C TYR A 28 1.44 -8.26 -8.00
N PRO A 29 2.53 -8.07 -8.78
CA PRO A 29 2.73 -6.84 -9.52
C PRO A 29 1.73 -6.70 -10.68
N ILE A 30 1.38 -5.47 -11.04
CA ILE A 30 0.38 -5.17 -12.08
C ILE A 30 1.07 -4.94 -13.42
N PHE A 31 0.96 -5.89 -14.36
CA PHE A 31 1.50 -5.80 -15.72
C PHE A 31 0.46 -6.14 -16.79
N THR A 32 -0.60 -5.33 -16.88
CA THR A 32 -1.62 -5.50 -17.93
C THR A 32 -1.20 -4.81 -19.23
N VAL A 33 -1.79 -5.18 -20.37
CA VAL A 33 -1.56 -4.51 -21.66
C VAL A 33 -1.83 -3.01 -21.56
N ARG A 34 -2.91 -2.62 -20.87
CA ARG A 34 -3.24 -1.22 -20.60
C ARG A 34 -2.15 -0.53 -19.78
N TRP A 35 -1.62 -1.20 -18.76
CA TRP A 35 -0.53 -0.65 -17.93
C TRP A 35 0.70 -0.35 -18.79
N LEU A 36 1.11 -1.29 -19.66
CA LEU A 36 2.24 -1.11 -20.57
C LEU A 36 1.98 0.01 -21.59
N ALA A 37 0.78 0.07 -22.18
CA ALA A 37 0.41 1.11 -23.13
C ALA A 37 0.49 2.52 -22.51
N ILE A 38 -0.01 2.69 -21.28
CA ILE A 38 0.05 3.97 -20.57
C ILE A 38 1.51 4.32 -20.23
N HIS A 39 2.26 3.38 -19.64
CA HIS A 39 3.64 3.66 -19.21
C HIS A 39 4.60 3.86 -20.39
N GLY A 40 4.36 3.19 -21.52
CA GLY A 40 5.15 3.36 -22.75
C GLY A 40 5.07 4.78 -23.33
N ILE A 41 4.01 5.52 -23.05
CA ILE A 41 3.85 6.93 -23.47
C ILE A 41 4.20 7.87 -22.31
N ALA A 42 3.64 7.63 -21.13
CA ALA A 42 3.74 8.54 -20.00
C ALA A 42 5.17 8.67 -19.47
N VAL A 43 5.91 7.56 -19.33
CA VAL A 43 7.28 7.59 -18.77
C VAL A 43 8.23 8.40 -19.65
N PRO A 44 8.35 8.13 -20.98
CA PRO A 44 9.17 8.97 -21.85
C PRO A 44 8.71 10.42 -21.90
N THR A 45 7.40 10.69 -21.85
CA THR A 45 6.87 12.05 -21.89
C THR A 45 7.36 12.88 -20.69
N ILE A 46 7.25 12.37 -19.47
CA ILE A 46 7.71 13.08 -18.27
C ILE A 46 9.23 13.26 -18.29
N PHE A 47 9.98 12.26 -18.79
CA PHE A 47 11.43 12.38 -18.97
C PHE A 47 11.80 13.55 -19.89
N PHE A 48 11.16 13.64 -21.06
CA PHE A 48 11.43 14.72 -22.02
C PHE A 48 10.97 16.09 -21.51
N LEU A 49 9.83 16.17 -20.80
CA LEU A 49 9.41 17.43 -20.19
C LEU A 49 10.46 17.95 -19.20
N GLY A 50 11.03 17.08 -18.35
CA GLY A 50 12.13 17.46 -17.45
C GLY A 50 13.36 17.96 -18.21
N ALA A 51 13.74 17.28 -19.30
CA ALA A 51 14.86 17.72 -20.15
C ALA A 51 14.59 19.08 -20.80
N ILE A 52 13.39 19.31 -21.34
CA ILE A 52 12.99 20.58 -21.97
C ILE A 52 12.93 21.72 -20.95
N THR A 53 12.47 21.45 -19.73
CA THR A 53 12.51 22.43 -18.64
C THR A 53 13.95 22.81 -18.30
N ALA A 54 14.88 21.86 -18.27
CA ALA A 54 16.30 22.16 -18.06
C ALA A 54 16.89 23.03 -19.19
N MET A 55 16.46 22.83 -20.44
CA MET A 55 16.89 23.64 -21.58
C MET A 55 16.54 25.12 -21.43
N GLN A 56 15.48 25.48 -20.70
CA GLN A 56 15.10 26.89 -20.48
C GLN A 56 16.16 27.69 -19.73
N PHE A 57 17.10 27.03 -19.04
CA PHE A 57 18.13 27.67 -18.21
C PHE A 57 19.55 27.54 -18.78
N ILE A 58 19.70 27.02 -20.00
CA ILE A 58 21.00 26.95 -20.67
C ILE A 58 21.41 28.37 -21.08
N GLN A 59 22.60 28.80 -20.65
CA GLN A 59 23.22 30.07 -21.02
C GLN A 59 24.35 29.80 -22.04
N ARG A 60 24.63 30.78 -22.90
CA ARG A 60 25.67 30.73 -23.94
C ARG A 60 27.00 31.30 -23.47
#